data_AF-A0AA38SJM9-F1
#
_entry.id   AF-A0AA38SJM9-F1
#
_cell.length_a   1.000
_cell.length_b   1.000
_cell.length_c   1.000
_cell.angle_alpha   90.00
_cell.angle_beta   90.00
_cell.angle_gamma   90.00
#
_symmetry.space_group_name_H-M   'P 1'
#
loop_
_entity.id
_entity.type
_entity.pdbx_description
1 polymer ?
#
loop_
_entity_poly.entity_id
_entity_poly.type
_entity_poly.pdbx_seq_one_letter_code
_entity_poly.pdbx_strand_id
1 'polypeptide(L)'
;MKNNSGKSSERNPNNGGINSNSNRLLSPVNNNSKMKKNRNRMGGGGGGLSLQAFANAKTKTDGYNPALIKKQREFYKNAKYVNKYKKSLKQHNQEQGSSQATEDTSEKREVGERYQGKRKTGNKSAYSLKEIYEKKREEEEKARMEKEAIIDAKKRKKEESEGRRKAQREKMLKRTRSGQPIMKYRIEHLLQTIQGSK
;
A
#
# COMPACT_ATOMS: atom_id res chain seq x y z
N MET A 1 28.01 -35.39 -55.23
CA MET A 1 28.08 -34.13 -56.01
C MET A 1 28.09 -32.94 -55.06
N LYS A 2 29.18 -32.16 -55.13
CA LYS A 2 29.33 -30.70 -54.90
C LYS A 2 28.57 -30.02 -53.73
N ASN A 3 29.37 -29.67 -52.71
CA ASN A 3 29.60 -28.33 -52.13
C ASN A 3 28.42 -27.33 -52.02
N ASN A 4 28.21 -26.76 -50.83
CA ASN A 4 28.77 -25.43 -50.55
C ASN A 4 28.62 -24.96 -49.10
N SER A 5 29.77 -24.60 -48.55
CA SER A 5 30.02 -23.80 -47.36
C SER A 5 29.66 -22.33 -47.56
N GLY A 6 28.96 -21.73 -46.59
CA GLY A 6 28.82 -20.27 -46.47
C GLY A 6 29.51 -19.75 -45.21
N LYS A 7 30.76 -19.29 -45.36
CA LYS A 7 31.49 -18.43 -44.43
C LYS A 7 31.17 -16.96 -44.76
N SER A 8 30.86 -16.16 -43.74
CA SER A 8 31.16 -14.71 -43.65
C SER A 8 31.05 -14.36 -42.16
N SER A 9 32.08 -14.09 -41.35
CA SER A 9 33.23 -13.18 -41.48
C SER A 9 32.87 -11.74 -41.81
N GLU A 10 32.28 -11.03 -40.84
CA GLU A 10 32.54 -9.61 -40.67
C GLU A 10 33.08 -9.37 -39.25
N ARG A 11 34.41 -9.25 -39.18
CA ARG A 11 35.07 -8.41 -38.17
C ARG A 11 34.99 -6.99 -38.72
N ASN A 12 34.53 -6.04 -37.91
CA ASN A 12 34.91 -4.64 -38.10
C ASN A 12 35.60 -4.12 -36.82
N PRO A 13 36.90 -3.81 -36.89
CA PRO A 13 37.70 -3.20 -35.83
C PRO A 13 37.66 -1.67 -35.92
N ASN A 14 37.98 -0.99 -34.81
CA ASN A 14 38.35 0.44 -34.60
C ASN A 14 37.65 0.89 -33.31
N ASN A 15 38.25 0.85 -32.12
CA ASN A 15 39.53 1.39 -31.67
C ASN A 15 39.73 2.86 -32.05
N GLY A 16 39.75 3.73 -31.04
CA GLY A 16 39.93 5.17 -31.18
C GLY A 16 39.39 5.92 -29.99
N GLY A 17 40.07 5.80 -28.85
CA GLY A 17 39.76 6.59 -27.66
C GLY A 17 39.96 8.08 -27.90
N ILE A 18 39.08 8.90 -27.33
CA ILE A 18 39.40 10.28 -26.98
C ILE A 18 38.95 10.52 -25.55
N ASN A 19 39.97 10.74 -24.73
CA ASN A 19 39.93 11.30 -23.40
C ASN A 19 39.36 12.74 -23.48
N SER A 20 38.26 13.00 -22.80
CA SER A 20 37.86 14.37 -22.47
C SER A 20 37.38 14.43 -21.03
N ASN A 21 38.34 14.67 -20.14
CA ASN A 21 38.13 15.33 -18.86
C ASN A 21 37.34 16.63 -19.09
N SER A 22 36.09 16.68 -18.66
CA SER A 22 35.43 17.94 -18.34
C SER A 22 34.38 17.74 -17.24
N ASN A 23 34.71 18.24 -16.05
CA ASN A 23 33.78 18.78 -15.06
C ASN A 23 32.61 17.89 -14.62
N ARG A 24 32.90 16.99 -13.67
CA ARG A 24 31.90 16.49 -12.73
C ARG A 24 31.36 17.67 -11.91
N LEU A 25 30.26 18.25 -12.35
CA LEU A 25 29.43 19.13 -11.53
C LEU A 25 28.89 18.30 -10.36
N LEU A 26 29.30 18.74 -9.17
CA LEU A 26 29.02 18.13 -7.88
C LEU A 26 27.52 17.95 -7.67
N SER A 27 27.09 16.69 -7.68
CA SER A 27 25.77 16.30 -7.24
C SER A 27 25.68 16.48 -5.71
N PRO A 28 24.64 17.13 -5.17
CA PRO A 28 24.54 17.33 -3.72
C PRO A 28 24.40 16.00 -3.00
N VAL A 29 25.33 15.72 -2.09
CA VAL A 29 25.28 14.60 -1.14
C VAL A 29 24.03 14.77 -0.27
N ASN A 30 23.01 13.99 -0.61
CA ASN A 30 21.70 14.03 0.02
C ASN A 30 21.74 13.17 1.30
N ASN A 31 22.13 13.77 2.42
CA ASN A 31 22.07 13.18 3.75
C ASN A 31 20.62 13.11 4.24
N ASN A 32 19.83 12.20 3.65
CA ASN A 32 18.43 11.94 4.00
C ASN A 32 18.13 10.43 4.04
N SER A 33 19.09 9.62 4.50
CA SER A 33 18.96 8.16 4.53
C SER A 33 18.03 7.65 5.64
N LYS A 34 17.67 8.48 6.64
CA LYS A 34 16.83 8.06 7.77
C LYS A 34 15.31 8.22 7.55
N MET A 35 14.86 9.05 6.60
CA MET A 35 13.41 9.25 6.32
C MET A 35 12.88 8.57 5.04
N LYS A 36 13.74 8.03 4.18
CA LYS A 36 13.29 7.37 2.93
C LYS A 36 12.54 6.05 3.13
N LYS A 37 12.68 5.39 4.28
CA LYS A 37 12.15 4.01 4.48
C LYS A 37 10.63 3.92 4.67
N ASN A 38 9.96 5.03 4.99
CA ASN A 38 8.51 5.02 5.25
C ASN A 38 7.64 5.56 4.10
N ARG A 39 8.20 6.20 3.06
CA ARG A 39 7.39 6.64 1.91
C ARG A 39 6.88 5.45 1.10
N ASN A 40 7.64 4.37 1.01
CA ASN A 40 7.29 3.20 0.19
C ASN A 40 6.18 2.32 0.78
N ARG A 41 5.75 2.56 2.03
CA ARG A 41 4.72 1.75 2.71
C ARG A 41 3.28 2.01 2.24
N MET A 42 3.04 3.12 1.53
CA MET A 42 1.72 3.50 1.01
C MET A 42 1.75 3.90 -0.48
N GLY A 43 2.69 3.36 -1.28
CA GLY A 43 2.84 3.77 -2.69
C GLY A 43 3.68 5.04 -2.85
N GLY A 44 4.86 5.07 -2.22
CA GLY A 44 5.76 6.21 -2.21
C GLY A 44 6.34 6.52 -3.59
N GLY A 45 5.68 7.41 -4.33
CA GLY A 45 6.20 8.00 -5.56
C GLY A 45 5.13 8.63 -6.45
N GLY A 46 3.86 8.20 -6.35
CA GLY A 46 2.78 8.78 -7.14
C GLY A 46 1.52 7.93 -7.05
N GLY A 47 0.50 8.46 -6.36
CA GLY A 47 -0.85 7.88 -6.32
C GLY A 47 -0.95 6.55 -5.56
N GLY A 48 -2.13 6.26 -5.01
CA GLY A 48 -2.45 4.90 -4.55
C GLY A 48 -2.37 3.89 -5.70
N LEU A 49 -2.80 2.64 -5.47
CA LEU A 49 -2.91 1.65 -6.55
C LEU A 49 -3.56 2.29 -7.78
N SER A 50 -2.89 2.21 -8.94
CA SER A 50 -3.39 2.82 -10.17
C SER A 50 -4.78 2.27 -10.49
N LEU A 51 -5.62 3.05 -11.17
CA LEU A 51 -6.93 2.57 -11.62
C LEU A 51 -6.80 1.27 -12.44
N GLN A 52 -5.72 1.15 -13.20
CA GLN A 52 -5.33 -0.07 -13.91
C GLN A 52 -5.05 -1.24 -12.94
N ALA A 53 -4.38 -1.01 -11.81
CA ALA A 53 -4.17 -2.03 -10.79
C ALA A 53 -5.49 -2.47 -10.14
N PHE A 54 -6.43 -1.55 -9.90
CA PHE A 54 -7.78 -1.87 -9.42
C PHE A 54 -8.61 -2.66 -10.44
N ALA A 55 -8.59 -2.25 -11.71
CA ALA A 55 -9.25 -2.97 -12.79
C ALA A 55 -8.67 -4.38 -12.93
N ASN A 56 -7.34 -4.50 -12.95
CA ASN A 56 -6.64 -5.78 -13.03
C ASN A 56 -6.91 -6.68 -11.81
N ALA A 57 -7.07 -6.13 -10.60
CA ALA A 57 -7.44 -6.92 -9.43
C ALA A 57 -8.87 -7.49 -9.50
N LYS A 58 -9.74 -6.91 -10.34
CA LYS A 58 -11.10 -7.39 -10.58
C LYS A 58 -11.20 -8.30 -11.80
N THR A 59 -10.37 -8.10 -12.82
CA THR A 59 -10.38 -8.89 -14.06
C THR A 59 -9.48 -10.12 -14.01
N LYS A 60 -8.45 -10.12 -13.16
CA LYS A 60 -7.67 -11.33 -12.88
C LYS A 60 -8.49 -12.23 -11.98
N THR A 61 -9.13 -13.22 -12.58
CA THR A 61 -9.50 -14.47 -11.91
C THR A 61 -8.22 -15.26 -11.61
N ASP A 62 -7.26 -14.65 -10.91
CA ASP A 62 -6.07 -15.35 -10.44
C ASP A 62 -6.59 -16.41 -9.48
N GLY A 63 -6.53 -17.69 -9.89
CA GLY A 63 -7.03 -18.85 -9.17
C GLY A 63 -6.45 -18.86 -7.75
N TYR A 64 -7.19 -18.23 -6.83
CA TYR A 64 -6.71 -17.91 -5.50
C TYR A 64 -6.46 -19.22 -4.76
N ASN A 65 -5.20 -19.62 -4.73
CA ASN A 65 -4.77 -20.81 -4.02
C ASN A 65 -4.09 -20.40 -2.70
N PRO A 66 -4.79 -20.50 -1.56
CA PRO A 66 -4.25 -20.09 -0.27
C PRO A 66 -3.00 -20.89 0.12
N ALA A 67 -2.85 -22.13 -0.37
CA ALA A 67 -1.68 -22.96 -0.08
C ALA A 67 -0.40 -22.42 -0.72
N LEU A 68 -0.48 -21.95 -1.98
CA LEU A 68 0.67 -21.36 -2.68
C LEU A 68 1.11 -20.04 -2.02
N ILE A 69 0.15 -19.19 -1.65
CA ILE A 69 0.42 -17.93 -0.95
C ILE A 69 1.06 -18.21 0.42
N LYS A 70 0.56 -19.20 1.16
CA LYS A 70 1.13 -19.61 2.44
C LYS A 70 2.56 -20.12 2.27
N LYS A 71 2.82 -20.97 1.26
CA LYS A 71 4.17 -21.49 0.95
C LYS A 71 5.17 -20.37 0.63
N GLN A 72 4.77 -19.39 -0.18
CA GLN A 72 5.62 -18.24 -0.51
C GLN A 72 5.93 -17.37 0.73
N ARG A 73 4.93 -17.13 1.59
CA ARG A 73 5.11 -16.38 2.85
C ARG A 73 6.06 -17.10 3.81
N GLU A 74 5.86 -18.40 4.00
CA GLU A 74 6.73 -19.27 4.81
C GLU A 74 8.17 -19.26 4.27
N PHE A 75 8.36 -19.46 2.96
CA PHE A 75 9.68 -19.42 2.33
C PHE A 75 10.41 -18.10 2.60
N TYR A 76 9.72 -16.97 2.42
CA TYR A 76 10.28 -15.66 2.69
C TYR A 76 10.64 -15.47 4.17
N LYS A 77 9.75 -15.90 5.07
CA LYS A 77 9.96 -15.84 6.52
C LYS A 77 11.19 -16.66 6.93
N ASN A 78 11.32 -17.86 6.39
CA ASN A 78 12.44 -18.77 6.64
C ASN A 78 13.75 -18.21 6.10
N ALA A 79 13.77 -17.71 4.86
CA ALA A 79 14.93 -17.04 4.29
C ALA A 79 15.40 -15.85 5.15
N LYS A 80 14.45 -15.08 5.69
CA LYS A 80 14.74 -13.97 6.60
C LYS A 80 15.38 -14.46 7.91
N TYR A 81 14.87 -15.54 8.51
CA TYR A 81 15.45 -16.12 9.73
C TYR A 81 16.82 -16.72 9.50
N VAL A 82 17.03 -17.46 8.41
CA VAL A 82 18.34 -17.99 8.03
C VAL A 82 19.34 -16.85 7.84
N ASN A 83 18.96 -15.77 7.16
CA ASN A 83 19.83 -14.61 6.98
C ASN A 83 20.12 -13.89 8.31
N LYS A 84 19.13 -13.79 9.21
CA LYS A 84 19.33 -13.23 10.54
C LYS A 84 20.33 -14.07 11.34
N TYR A 85 20.18 -15.39 11.35
CA TYR A 85 21.07 -16.32 12.04
C TYR A 85 22.49 -16.29 11.46
N LYS A 86 22.64 -16.31 10.13
CA LYS A 86 23.95 -16.19 9.48
C LYS A 86 24.65 -14.88 9.84
N LYS A 87 23.91 -13.78 10.03
CA LYS A 87 24.45 -12.49 10.48
C LYS A 87 24.91 -12.54 11.94
N SER A 88 24.10 -13.10 12.85
CA SER A 88 24.50 -13.23 14.26
C SER A 88 25.69 -14.17 14.43
N LEU A 89 25.77 -15.25 13.66
CA LEU A 89 26.92 -16.16 13.67
C LEU A 89 28.21 -15.46 13.21
N LYS A 90 28.12 -14.60 12.18
CA LYS A 90 29.25 -13.78 11.75
C LYS A 90 29.71 -12.79 12.84
N GLN A 91 28.77 -12.19 13.57
CA GLN A 91 29.10 -11.28 14.68
C GLN A 91 29.78 -12.03 15.82
N HIS A 92 29.23 -13.17 16.24
CA HIS A 92 29.84 -14.01 17.27
C HIS A 92 31.25 -14.48 16.86
N ASN A 93 31.45 -14.88 15.59
CA ASN A 93 32.77 -15.27 15.11
C ASN A 93 33.76 -14.10 14.99
N GLN A 94 33.28 -12.87 14.81
CA GLN A 94 34.12 -11.66 14.86
C GLN A 94 34.52 -11.29 16.29
N GLU A 95 33.62 -11.48 17.26
CA GLU A 95 33.91 -11.25 18.69
C GLU A 95 34.83 -12.33 19.27
N GLN A 96 34.66 -13.60 18.86
CA GLN A 96 35.56 -14.69 19.24
C GLN A 96 36.91 -14.63 18.50
N GLY A 97 36.95 -14.00 17.31
CA GLY A 97 38.16 -13.79 16.53
C GLY A 97 38.99 -12.56 16.95
N SER A 98 38.45 -11.65 17.78
CA SER A 98 39.17 -10.47 18.26
C SER A 98 39.91 -10.68 19.59
N SER A 99 39.91 -11.89 20.14
CA SER A 99 40.72 -12.24 21.32
C SER A 99 42.10 -12.81 20.97
N GLN A 100 42.43 -12.96 19.68
CA GLN A 100 43.75 -13.41 19.21
C GLN A 100 44.15 -12.69 17.91
N ALA A 101 44.67 -11.46 18.02
CA ALA A 101 45.64 -10.91 17.07
C ALA A 101 46.30 -9.66 17.65
N THR A 102 47.58 -9.80 17.97
CA THR A 102 48.56 -8.78 18.35
C THR A 102 48.90 -7.82 17.19
N GLU A 103 49.24 -6.57 17.55
CA GLU A 103 50.01 -5.53 16.83
C GLU A 103 49.76 -5.27 15.33
N ASP A 104 49.32 -4.04 14.97
CA ASP A 104 50.24 -3.07 14.37
C ASP A 104 49.62 -1.67 14.09
N THR A 105 50.46 -0.67 14.40
CA THR A 105 50.45 0.81 14.25
C THR A 105 49.64 1.53 13.14
N SER A 106 49.06 2.71 13.49
CA SER A 106 49.49 4.06 13.00
C SER A 106 48.36 5.12 12.90
N GLU A 107 48.71 6.33 13.35
CA GLU A 107 47.90 7.55 13.56
C GLU A 107 47.65 8.37 12.28
N LYS A 108 46.53 9.13 12.20
CA LYS A 108 46.54 10.51 11.64
C LYS A 108 45.30 11.41 11.93
N ARG A 109 45.51 12.29 12.90
CA ARG A 109 45.07 13.68 13.19
C ARG A 109 44.04 14.45 12.29
N GLU A 110 42.99 14.93 12.96
CA GLU A 110 42.50 16.32 13.22
C GLU A 110 42.43 17.50 12.19
N VAL A 111 41.42 18.36 12.44
CA VAL A 111 41.30 19.85 12.35
C VAL A 111 40.47 20.50 11.21
N GLY A 112 39.33 21.11 11.61
CA GLY A 112 39.03 22.55 11.46
C GLY A 112 38.33 23.10 10.21
N GLU A 113 37.16 23.74 10.37
CA GLU A 113 36.99 25.21 10.38
C GLU A 113 35.52 25.67 10.25
N ARG A 114 35.20 26.75 10.98
CA ARG A 114 33.91 27.42 11.08
C ARG A 114 33.83 28.55 10.05
N TYR A 115 32.71 28.72 9.34
CA TYR A 115 32.41 29.97 8.65
C TYR A 115 30.99 30.47 8.96
N GLN A 116 30.97 31.69 9.50
CA GLN A 116 29.81 32.51 9.82
C GLN A 116 29.23 33.17 8.57
N GLY A 117 27.90 33.33 8.55
CA GLY A 117 27.24 34.50 7.96
C GLY A 117 26.71 34.37 6.53
N LYS A 118 25.38 34.45 6.39
CA LYS A 118 24.69 35.56 5.71
C LYS A 118 23.18 35.43 5.88
N ARG A 119 22.55 36.50 6.38
CA ARG A 119 21.11 36.62 6.58
C ARG A 119 20.44 37.18 5.32
N LYS A 120 19.15 36.81 5.19
CA LYS A 120 18.03 37.43 4.47
C LYS A 120 18.01 37.24 2.94
N THR A 121 17.00 36.54 2.44
CA THR A 121 15.77 37.13 1.86
C THR A 121 14.91 36.02 1.21
N GLY A 122 13.59 36.06 1.42
CA GLY A 122 12.67 35.15 0.70
C GLY A 122 11.32 34.87 1.36
N ASN A 123 10.71 35.80 2.08
CA ASN A 123 9.34 35.66 2.60
C ASN A 123 8.30 35.75 1.47
N LYS A 124 8.26 34.78 0.57
CA LYS A 124 7.22 34.62 -0.46
C LYS A 124 6.69 33.19 -0.60
N SER A 125 7.22 32.24 0.18
CA SER A 125 6.84 30.81 0.16
C SER A 125 6.01 30.39 1.38
N ALA A 126 5.65 31.32 2.26
CA ALA A 126 4.81 31.04 3.42
C ALA A 126 3.34 31.03 3.01
N TYR A 127 2.96 30.15 2.07
CA TYR A 127 1.63 29.58 2.16
C TYR A 127 1.58 28.92 3.53
N SER A 128 0.86 29.55 4.46
CA SER A 128 1.02 29.32 5.88
C SER A 128 0.79 27.84 6.15
N LEU A 129 1.76 27.16 6.76
CA LEU A 129 1.64 25.74 7.10
C LEU A 129 0.30 25.45 7.82
N LYS A 130 -0.18 26.45 8.57
CA LYS A 130 -1.49 26.52 9.21
C LYS A 130 -2.67 26.35 8.25
N GLU A 131 -2.67 27.04 7.11
CA GLU A 131 -3.74 26.94 6.09
C GLU A 131 -3.81 25.55 5.45
N ILE A 132 -2.67 24.86 5.29
CA ILE A 132 -2.65 23.48 4.78
C ILE A 132 -3.31 22.53 5.79
N TYR A 133 -3.02 22.70 7.08
CA TYR A 133 -3.60 21.88 8.13
C TYR A 133 -5.09 22.15 8.35
N GLU A 134 -5.50 23.42 8.29
CA GLU A 134 -6.91 23.82 8.39
C GLU A 134 -7.72 23.22 7.23
N LYS A 135 -7.27 23.38 5.98
CA LYS A 135 -7.93 22.79 4.80
C LYS A 135 -8.04 21.27 4.88
N LYS A 136 -6.97 20.58 5.30
CA LYS A 136 -6.98 19.11 5.45
C LYS A 136 -7.98 18.65 6.51
N ARG A 137 -8.10 19.40 7.61
CA ARG A 137 -9.04 19.09 8.70
C ARG A 137 -10.48 19.29 8.24
N GLU A 138 -10.77 20.38 7.54
CA GLU A 138 -12.10 20.67 6.98
C GLU A 138 -12.54 19.60 5.99
N GLU A 139 -11.64 19.15 5.09
CA GLU A 139 -11.93 18.07 4.15
C GLU A 139 -12.20 16.73 4.85
N GLU A 140 -11.45 16.40 5.90
CA GLU A 140 -11.65 15.18 6.67
C GLU A 140 -12.95 15.19 7.49
N GLU A 141 -13.30 16.33 8.09
CA GLU A 141 -14.57 16.52 8.79
C GLU A 141 -15.75 16.44 7.82
N LYS A 142 -15.65 17.04 6.64
CA LYS A 142 -16.67 16.93 5.59
C LYS A 142 -16.84 15.49 5.10
N ALA A 143 -15.73 14.78 4.86
CA ALA A 143 -15.77 13.37 4.46
C ALA A 143 -16.36 12.45 5.55
N ARG A 144 -16.20 12.81 6.83
CA ARG A 144 -16.86 12.10 7.95
C ARG A 144 -18.37 12.34 7.94
N MET A 145 -18.80 13.60 7.81
CA MET A 145 -20.22 13.94 7.74
C MET A 145 -20.93 13.27 6.55
N GLU A 146 -20.31 13.26 5.37
CA GLU A 146 -20.89 12.61 4.19
C GLU A 146 -21.05 11.09 4.39
N LYS A 147 -20.08 10.42 5.02
CA LYS A 147 -20.16 8.99 5.34
C LYS A 147 -21.24 8.70 6.37
N GLU A 148 -21.34 9.51 7.41
CA GLU A 148 -22.35 9.38 8.45
C GLU A 148 -23.76 9.55 7.86
N ALA A 149 -23.96 10.56 7.00
CA ALA A 149 -25.22 10.77 6.30
C ALA A 149 -25.62 9.55 5.42
N ILE A 150 -24.67 8.92 4.74
CA ILE A 150 -24.93 7.70 3.95
C ILE A 150 -25.33 6.53 4.85
N ILE A 151 -24.66 6.37 5.99
CA ILE A 151 -24.95 5.30 6.95
C ILE A 151 -26.35 5.49 7.54
N ASP A 152 -26.68 6.71 7.95
CA ASP A 152 -28.00 7.06 8.49
C ASP A 152 -29.11 6.86 7.47
N ALA A 153 -28.91 7.29 6.22
CA ALA A 153 -29.86 7.05 5.15
C ALA A 153 -30.08 5.55 4.91
N LYS A 154 -29.02 4.73 4.95
CA LYS A 154 -29.13 3.26 4.85
C LYS A 154 -29.85 2.67 6.05
N LYS A 155 -29.57 3.16 7.26
CA LYS A 155 -30.20 2.69 8.51
C LYS A 155 -31.70 2.97 8.50
N ARG A 156 -32.12 4.18 8.13
CA ARG A 156 -33.54 4.55 7.99
C ARG A 156 -34.26 3.68 6.97
N LYS A 157 -33.69 3.47 5.78
CA LYS A 157 -34.25 2.57 4.77
C LYS A 157 -34.43 1.13 5.28
N LYS A 158 -33.44 0.63 6.02
CA LYS A 158 -33.52 -0.71 6.64
C LYS A 158 -34.64 -0.76 7.68
N GLU A 159 -34.70 0.22 8.57
CA GLU A 159 -35.72 0.32 9.62
C GLU A 159 -37.14 0.41 9.02
N GLU A 160 -37.35 1.18 7.96
CA GLU A 160 -38.62 1.23 7.24
C GLU A 160 -39.02 -0.13 6.67
N SER A 161 -38.08 -0.84 6.02
CA SER A 161 -38.35 -2.17 5.46
C SER A 161 -38.67 -3.20 6.55
N GLU A 162 -37.96 -3.13 7.68
CA GLU A 162 -38.19 -4.00 8.83
C GLU A 162 -39.51 -3.67 9.53
N GLY A 163 -39.86 -2.38 9.64
CA GLY A 163 -41.14 -1.91 10.16
C GLY A 163 -42.31 -2.42 9.33
N ARG A 164 -42.22 -2.32 8.00
CA ARG A 164 -43.23 -2.90 7.08
C ARG A 164 -43.39 -4.41 7.29
N ARG A 165 -42.27 -5.13 7.37
CA ARG A 165 -42.28 -6.59 7.61
C ARG A 165 -42.88 -6.95 8.96
N LYS A 166 -42.54 -6.21 10.02
CA LYS A 166 -43.09 -6.41 11.38
C LYS A 166 -44.59 -6.16 11.41
N ALA A 167 -45.07 -5.07 10.82
CA ALA A 167 -46.49 -4.75 10.76
C ALA A 167 -47.30 -5.79 9.97
N GLN A 168 -46.77 -6.28 8.85
CA GLN A 168 -47.38 -7.40 8.11
C GLN A 168 -47.43 -8.67 8.97
N ARG A 169 -46.33 -9.01 9.64
CA ARG A 169 -46.24 -10.18 10.53
C ARG A 169 -47.22 -10.08 11.70
N GLU A 170 -47.32 -8.91 12.32
CA GLU A 170 -48.26 -8.67 13.42
C GLU A 170 -49.71 -8.86 12.99
N LYS A 171 -50.10 -8.34 11.81
CA LYS A 171 -51.43 -8.58 11.24
C LYS A 171 -51.70 -10.08 11.01
N MET A 172 -50.73 -10.82 10.50
CA MET A 172 -50.84 -12.27 10.29
C MET A 172 -50.89 -13.08 11.59
N LEU A 173 -50.28 -12.57 12.67
CA LEU A 173 -50.28 -13.21 13.99
C LEU A 173 -51.52 -12.87 14.82
N LYS A 174 -52.41 -11.99 14.35
CA LYS A 174 -53.67 -11.72 15.04
C LYS A 174 -54.50 -13.00 15.13
N ARG A 175 -55.06 -13.24 16.33
CA ARG A 175 -55.85 -14.43 16.66
C ARG A 175 -57.28 -14.05 17.03
N THR A 176 -58.21 -14.96 16.78
CA THR A 176 -59.59 -14.90 17.26
C THR A 176 -59.65 -15.15 18.77
N ARG A 177 -60.83 -14.98 19.38
CA ARG A 177 -61.05 -15.28 20.81
C ARG A 177 -60.70 -16.72 21.21
N SER A 178 -60.78 -17.66 20.26
CA SER A 178 -60.39 -19.07 20.41
C SER A 178 -58.91 -19.36 20.08
N GLY A 179 -58.11 -18.33 19.76
CA GLY A 179 -56.68 -18.48 19.47
C GLY A 179 -56.33 -18.86 18.03
N GLN A 180 -57.31 -19.03 17.15
CA GLN A 180 -57.06 -19.34 15.73
C GLN A 180 -56.60 -18.08 14.98
N PRO A 181 -55.67 -18.17 14.01
CA PRO A 181 -55.29 -17.01 13.20
C PRO A 181 -56.48 -16.39 12.48
N ILE A 182 -56.57 -15.06 12.47
CA ILE A 182 -57.65 -14.35 11.78
C ILE A 182 -57.45 -14.51 10.26
N MET A 183 -58.36 -15.26 9.62
CA MET A 183 -58.25 -15.63 8.20
C MET A 183 -58.27 -14.43 7.26
N LYS A 184 -58.94 -13.32 7.63
CA LYS A 184 -58.97 -12.07 6.83
C LYS A 184 -57.57 -11.63 6.40
N TYR A 185 -56.65 -11.44 7.36
CA TYR A 185 -55.31 -10.95 7.08
C TYR A 185 -54.43 -11.97 6.34
N ARG A 186 -54.69 -13.28 6.54
CA ARG A 186 -53.95 -14.34 5.86
C ARG A 186 -54.34 -14.47 4.39
N ILE A 187 -55.64 -14.38 4.09
CA ILE A 187 -56.18 -14.39 2.73
C ILE A 187 -55.72 -13.13 1.97
N GLU A 188 -55.81 -11.93 2.58
CA GLU A 188 -55.30 -10.68 1.99
C GLU A 188 -53.82 -10.80 1.58
N HIS A 189 -52.97 -11.39 2.43
CA HIS A 189 -51.56 -11.60 2.11
C HIS A 189 -51.36 -12.56 0.94
N LEU A 190 -52.06 -13.71 0.94
CA LEU A 190 -51.98 -14.70 -0.15
C LEU A 190 -52.41 -14.09 -1.49
N LEU A 191 -53.47 -13.30 -1.51
CA LEU A 191 -53.94 -12.59 -2.71
C LEU A 191 -52.90 -11.56 -3.18
N GLN A 192 -52.30 -10.82 -2.27
CA GLN A 192 -51.24 -9.85 -2.60
C GLN A 192 -49.99 -10.53 -3.16
N THR A 193 -49.61 -11.71 -2.65
CA THR A 193 -48.48 -12.48 -3.20
C THR A 193 -48.73 -12.99 -4.61
N ILE A 194 -49.97 -13.38 -4.91
CA ILE A 194 -50.36 -13.86 -6.26
C ILE A 194 -50.44 -12.69 -7.25
N GLN A 195 -50.93 -11.52 -6.83
CA GLN A 195 -51.04 -10.35 -7.70
C GLN A 195 -49.70 -9.65 -7.96
N GLY A 196 -48.76 -9.72 -7.01
CA GLY A 196 -47.42 -9.17 -7.12
C GLY A 196 -46.43 -10.03 -7.91
N SER A 197 -46.81 -11.25 -8.32
CA SER A 197 -45.95 -12.17 -9.09
C SER A 197 -46.16 -12.07 -10.61
N LYS A 198 -46.53 -10.89 -11.11
CA LYS A 198 -46.67 -10.60 -12.56
C LYS A 198 -45.40 -10.02 -13.14
#